data_AF-A0A528B6R5-F1
#
_entry.id   AF-A0A528B6R5-F1
#
_cell.length_a   1.000
_cell.length_b   1.000
_cell.length_c   1.000
_cell.angle_alpha   90.00
_cell.angle_beta   90.00
_cell.angle_gamma   90.00
#
_symmetry.space_group_name_H-M   'P 1'
#
loop_
_entity.id
_entity.type
_entity.pdbx_description
1 polymer ?
#
loop_
_entity_poly.entity_id
_entity_poly.type
_entity_poly.pdbx_seq_one_letter_code
_entity_poly.pdbx_strand_id
1 'polypeptide(L)'
;MGGLRFIDLFAGLGGFHQALDRLGHECVFASELDPLLAALYERNFGIKPVGDIRKAYVEVPAHDILCAGFPCQPFSKAGEQLGFECPQWGDLFEYVVKILEQHNPTY
;
A
#
# COMPACT_ATOMS: atom_id res chain seq x y z
N MET A 1 -19.61 -16.85 3.57
CA MET A 1 -18.21 -16.70 4.01
C MET A 1 -17.96 -15.21 4.08
N GLY A 2 -17.52 -14.69 5.22
CA GLY A 2 -17.29 -13.25 5.39
C GLY A 2 -16.11 -12.78 4.54
N GLY A 3 -16.17 -11.53 4.07
CA GLY A 3 -15.04 -10.91 3.37
C GLY A 3 -13.84 -10.74 4.28
N LEU A 4 -12.64 -10.98 3.76
CA LEU A 4 -11.38 -10.64 4.41
C LEU A 4 -11.15 -9.12 4.37
N ARG A 5 -10.44 -8.60 5.36
CA ARG A 5 -10.04 -7.19 5.45
C ARG A 5 -8.65 -7.03 4.84
N PHE A 6 -8.48 -6.06 3.96
CA PHE A 6 -7.19 -5.80 3.32
C PHE A 6 -6.75 -4.35 3.45
N ILE A 7 -5.44 -4.14 3.33
CA ILE A 7 -4.84 -2.82 3.20
C ILE A 7 -4.17 -2.65 1.84
N ASP A 8 -4.19 -1.43 1.30
CA ASP A 8 -3.67 -1.10 -0.03
C ASP A 8 -2.56 -0.04 0.10
N LEU A 9 -1.32 -0.50 0.19
CA LEU A 9 -0.14 0.36 0.30
C LEU A 9 0.41 0.68 -1.10
N PHE A 10 0.82 1.94 -1.29
CA PHE A 10 1.27 2.45 -2.59
C PHE A 10 0.17 2.27 -3.65
N ALA A 11 -1.04 2.68 -3.26
CA ALA A 11 -2.29 2.25 -3.88
C ALA A 11 -2.41 2.67 -5.35
N GLY A 12 -1.78 3.77 -5.74
CA GLY A 12 -1.84 4.34 -7.08
C GLY A 12 -3.29 4.56 -7.52
N LEU A 13 -3.67 3.94 -8.63
CA LEU A 13 -5.04 3.97 -9.16
C LEU A 13 -6.01 3.01 -8.44
N GLY A 14 -5.53 2.18 -7.51
CA GLY A 14 -6.31 1.19 -6.76
C GLY A 14 -6.56 -0.11 -7.51
N GLY A 15 -5.54 -0.63 -8.19
CA GLY A 15 -5.63 -1.92 -8.89
C GLY A 15 -5.91 -3.09 -7.93
N PHE A 16 -5.21 -3.14 -6.79
CA PHE A 16 -5.45 -4.14 -5.74
C PHE A 16 -6.84 -3.98 -5.13
N HIS A 17 -7.23 -2.76 -4.77
CA HIS A 17 -8.57 -2.47 -4.28
C HIS A 17 -9.64 -3.02 -5.22
N GLN A 18 -9.59 -2.64 -6.50
CA GLN A 18 -10.58 -3.04 -7.49
C GLN A 18 -10.67 -4.56 -7.64
N ALA A 19 -9.56 -5.28 -7.52
CA ALA A 19 -9.54 -6.74 -7.60
C ALA A 19 -10.13 -7.40 -6.36
N LEU A 20 -9.71 -6.98 -5.16
CA LEU A 20 -10.15 -7.59 -3.89
C LEU A 20 -11.60 -7.22 -3.54
N ASP A 21 -12.03 -5.99 -3.83
CA ASP A 21 -13.43 -5.57 -3.67
C ASP A 21 -14.37 -6.43 -4.54
N ARG A 22 -13.98 -6.71 -5.79
CA ARG A 22 -14.74 -7.61 -6.68
C ARG A 22 -14.82 -9.06 -6.17
N LEU A 23 -13.89 -9.48 -5.33
CA LEU A 23 -13.89 -10.79 -4.67
C LEU A 23 -14.67 -10.78 -3.35
N GLY A 24 -15.25 -9.63 -2.96
CA GLY A 24 -16.03 -9.46 -1.74
C GLY A 24 -15.20 -9.22 -0.50
N HIS A 25 -13.97 -8.69 -0.64
CA HIS A 25 -13.10 -8.28 0.46
C HIS A 25 -13.24 -6.79 0.74
N GLU A 26 -12.92 -6.36 1.97
CA GLU A 26 -13.10 -4.99 2.42
C GLU A 26 -11.76 -4.27 2.58
N CYS A 27 -11.60 -3.12 1.92
CA CYS A 27 -10.44 -2.25 2.12
C CYS A 27 -10.62 -1.47 3.43
N VAL A 28 -9.67 -1.62 4.36
CA VAL A 28 -9.73 -0.93 5.67
C VAL A 28 -8.65 0.12 5.87
N PHE A 29 -7.71 0.24 4.93
CA PHE A 29 -6.65 1.24 4.93
C PHE A 29 -6.03 1.37 3.55
N ALA A 30 -5.70 2.60 3.15
CA ALA A 30 -4.98 2.87 1.91
C ALA A 30 -3.91 3.95 2.12
N SER A 31 -2.77 3.81 1.46
CA SER A 31 -1.68 4.80 1.45
C SER A 31 -1.26 5.11 0.02
N GLU A 32 -1.27 6.41 -0.33
CA GLU A 32 -0.83 6.92 -1.62
C GLU A 32 -0.22 8.31 -1.41
N LEU A 33 1.00 8.52 -1.87
CA LEU A 33 1.77 9.74 -1.64
C LEU A 33 1.42 10.84 -2.66
N ASP A 34 1.11 10.46 -3.91
CA ASP A 34 0.77 11.39 -4.96
C ASP A 34 -0.65 11.96 -4.72
N PRO A 35 -0.81 13.28 -4.53
CA PRO A 35 -2.11 13.87 -4.20
C PRO A 35 -3.17 13.72 -5.31
N LEU A 36 -2.75 13.64 -6.58
CA LEU A 36 -3.67 13.46 -7.69
C LEU A 36 -4.21 12.03 -7.69
N LEU A 37 -3.34 11.03 -7.52
CA LEU A 37 -3.75 9.63 -7.40
C LEU A 37 -4.59 9.40 -6.15
N ALA A 38 -4.22 10.00 -5.01
CA ALA A 38 -5.00 9.90 -3.78
C ALA A 38 -6.42 10.48 -3.95
N ALA A 39 -6.56 11.63 -4.61
CA ALA A 39 -7.87 12.22 -4.89
C ALA A 39 -8.71 11.36 -5.86
N LEU A 40 -8.06 10.74 -6.86
CA LEU A 40 -8.72 9.80 -7.76
C LEU A 40 -9.18 8.54 -7.03
N TYR A 41 -8.35 8.01 -6.12
CA TYR A 41 -8.66 6.86 -5.29
C TYR A 41 -9.87 7.15 -4.39
N GLU A 42 -9.87 8.27 -3.68
CA GLU A 42 -10.99 8.70 -2.83
C GLU A 42 -12.28 8.87 -3.63
N ARG A 43 -12.20 9.48 -4.82
CA ARG A 43 -13.36 9.63 -5.70
C ARG A 43 -13.95 8.29 -6.15
N ASN A 44 -13.11 7.28 -6.40
CA ASN A 44 -13.54 6.01 -6.96
C ASN A 44 -14.01 5.02 -5.88
N PHE A 45 -13.41 5.06 -4.69
CA PHE A 45 -13.61 4.05 -3.64
C PHE A 45 -14.18 4.61 -2.33
N GLY A 46 -14.32 5.93 -2.20
CA GLY A 46 -14.82 6.57 -0.97
C GLY A 46 -13.87 6.50 0.23
N ILE A 47 -12.64 6.01 0.02
CA ILE A 47 -11.60 5.92 1.04
C ILE A 47 -10.51 6.93 0.72
N LYS A 48 -10.22 7.82 1.67
CA LYS A 48 -9.12 8.77 1.54
C LYS A 48 -7.79 8.11 1.93
N PRO A 49 -6.81 7.99 1.02
CA PRO A 49 -5.50 7.47 1.38
C PRO A 49 -4.79 8.39 2.38
N VAL A 50 -4.04 7.80 3.30
CA VAL A 50 -3.40 8.53 4.42
C VAL A 50 -2.16 9.34 4.02
N GLY A 51 -1.68 9.21 2.77
CA GLY A 51 -0.45 9.83 2.34
C GLY A 51 0.79 8.97 2.59
N ASP A 52 1.87 9.62 2.99
CA ASP A 52 3.20 9.04 3.19
C ASP A 52 3.22 7.93 4.26
N ILE A 53 3.45 6.68 3.83
CA ILE A 53 3.48 5.52 4.73
C ILE A 53 4.56 5.64 5.81
N ARG A 54 5.62 6.42 5.56
CA ARG A 54 6.69 6.67 6.54
C ARG A 54 6.16 7.26 7.84
N LYS A 55 5.07 8.02 7.75
CA LYS A 55 4.45 8.72 8.88
C LYS A 55 3.25 7.96 9.44
N ALA A 56 2.57 7.19 8.59
CA ALA A 56 1.27 6.60 8.90
C ALA A 56 1.32 5.08 9.20
N TYR A 57 2.48 4.41 9.11
CA TYR A 57 2.56 2.95 9.31
C TYR A 57 2.03 2.49 10.68
N VAL A 58 2.12 3.32 11.71
CA VAL A 58 1.60 3.03 13.06
C VAL A 58 0.08 3.09 13.16
N GLU A 59 -0.58 3.76 12.20
CA GLU A 59 -2.04 3.92 12.15
C GLU A 59 -2.73 2.76 11.41
N VAL A 60 -1.94 1.84 10.84
CA VAL A 60 -2.46 0.70 10.08
C VAL A 60 -3.29 -0.20 11.01
N PRO A 61 -4.56 -0.49 10.66
CA PRO A 61 -5.39 -1.39 11.45
C PRO A 61 -5.02 -2.86 11.22
N ALA A 62 -5.42 -3.73 12.14
CA ALA A 62 -5.36 -5.17 11.91
C ALA A 62 -6.13 -5.56 10.64
N HIS A 63 -5.55 -6.46 9.83
CA HIS A 63 -6.03 -6.87 8.53
C HIS A 63 -5.59 -8.31 8.22
N ASP A 64 -6.25 -8.92 7.25
CA ASP A 64 -5.99 -10.30 6.81
C ASP A 64 -5.06 -10.36 5.60
N ILE A 65 -5.09 -9.33 4.73
CA ILE A 65 -4.31 -9.24 3.49
C ILE A 65 -3.55 -7.91 3.42
N LEU A 66 -2.24 -7.97 3.16
CA LEU A 66 -1.42 -6.80 2.85
C LEU A 66 -1.13 -6.72 1.35
N CYS A 67 -1.61 -5.67 0.70
CA CYS A 67 -1.20 -5.34 -0.67
C CYS A 67 -0.17 -4.21 -0.65
N ALA A 68 0.95 -4.38 -1.37
CA ALA A 68 1.98 -3.36 -1.48
C ALA A 68 2.56 -3.30 -2.91
N GLY A 69 2.14 -2.28 -3.67
CA GLY A 69 2.69 -1.95 -4.98
C GLY A 69 3.89 -1.01 -4.90
N PHE A 70 4.88 -1.31 -4.05
CA PHE A 70 5.96 -0.36 -3.76
C PHE A 70 6.82 -0.01 -5.01
N PRO A 71 7.41 1.20 -5.06
CA PRO A 71 8.19 1.66 -6.20
C PRO A 71 9.28 0.67 -6.65
N CYS A 72 9.23 0.25 -7.91
CA CYS A 72 10.19 -0.71 -8.48
C CYS A 72 11.44 -0.04 -9.07
N GLN A 73 11.43 1.28 -9.26
CA GLN A 73 12.50 2.06 -9.90
C GLN A 73 13.88 1.81 -9.27
N PRO A 74 14.03 1.71 -7.92
CA PRO A 74 15.31 1.42 -7.31
C PRO A 74 15.87 0.03 -7.66
N PHE A 75 15.01 -0.92 -8.04
CA PHE A 75 15.38 -2.33 -8.24
C PHE A 75 15.31 -2.78 -9.70
N SER A 76 14.62 -2.02 -10.56
CA SER A 76 14.43 -2.35 -11.96
C SER A 76 15.72 -2.22 -12.78
N LYS A 77 15.91 -3.13 -13.74
CA LYS A 77 17.03 -3.06 -14.72
C LYS A 77 17.05 -1.76 -15.52
N ALA A 78 15.88 -1.14 -15.71
CA ALA A 78 15.75 0.13 -16.42
C ALA A 78 15.97 1.36 -15.52
N GLY A 79 16.15 1.17 -14.20
CA GLY A 79 16.46 2.23 -13.24
C GLY A 79 17.95 2.25 -12.86
N GLU A 80 18.28 3.05 -11.84
CA GLU A 80 19.66 3.22 -11.36
C GLU A 80 20.18 2.01 -10.56
N GLN A 81 19.32 1.05 -10.22
CA GLN A 81 19.66 -0.18 -9.47
C GLN A 81 20.33 0.09 -8.12
N LEU A 82 20.08 1.26 -7.52
CA LEU A 82 20.56 1.61 -6.18
C LEU A 82 19.91 0.78 -5.07
N GLY A 83 18.79 0.09 -5.36
CA GLY A 83 18.07 -0.75 -4.41
C GLY A 83 17.74 0.01 -3.13
N PHE A 84 18.14 -0.55 -1.99
CA PHE A 84 17.96 0.06 -0.67
C PHE A 84 18.78 1.33 -0.44
N GLU A 85 19.81 1.59 -1.25
CA GLU A 85 20.61 2.81 -1.17
C GLU A 85 19.95 4.00 -1.90
N CYS A 86 18.82 3.78 -2.59
CA CYS A 86 18.08 4.85 -3.24
C CYS A 86 17.57 5.85 -2.19
N PRO A 87 18.00 7.12 -2.22
CA PRO A 87 17.63 8.09 -1.18
C PRO A 87 16.14 8.40 -1.11
N GLN A 88 15.44 8.21 -2.23
CA GLN A 88 14.05 8.61 -2.37
C GLN A 88 13.07 7.48 -2.03
N TRP A 89 13.38 6.24 -2.40
CA TRP A 89 12.43 5.11 -2.36
C TRP A 89 13.00 3.82 -1.76
N GLY A 90 14.30 3.76 -1.48
CA GLY A 90 14.97 2.55 -1.00
C GLY A 90 14.46 2.07 0.36
N ASP A 91 13.95 2.98 1.19
CA ASP A 91 13.44 2.69 2.53
C ASP A 91 11.98 2.20 2.55
N LEU A 92 11.21 2.35 1.47
CA LEU A 92 9.77 2.06 1.47
C LEU A 92 9.43 0.61 1.78
N PHE A 93 10.30 -0.33 1.36
CA PHE A 93 10.12 -1.75 1.68
C PHE A 93 10.24 -2.02 3.19
N GLU A 94 11.05 -1.25 3.92
CA GLU A 94 11.18 -1.40 5.38
C GLU A 94 9.85 -1.17 6.10
N TYR A 95 9.04 -0.20 5.63
CA TYR A 95 7.73 0.06 6.23
C TYR A 95 6.74 -1.07 5.96
N VAL A 96 6.84 -1.75 4.81
CA VAL A 96 6.06 -2.96 4.55
C VAL A 96 6.42 -4.05 5.57
N VAL A 97 7.72 -4.27 5.80
CA VAL A 97 8.20 -5.25 6.80
C VAL A 97 7.72 -4.88 8.21
N LYS A 98 7.81 -3.61 8.62
CA LYS A 98 7.31 -3.16 9.94
C LYS A 98 5.82 -3.46 10.13
N ILE A 99 5.01 -3.24 9.10
CA ILE A 99 3.56 -3.52 9.14
C ILE A 99 3.30 -5.04 9.23
N LEU A 100 4.05 -5.85 8.47
CA LEU A 100 3.98 -7.31 8.53
C LEU A 100 4.33 -7.83 9.92
N GLU A 101 5.41 -7.34 10.53
CA GLU A 101 5.82 -7.72 11.89
C GLU A 101 4.80 -7.30 12.94
N GLN A 102 4.18 -6.12 12.77
CA GLN A 102 3.18 -5.60 13.71
C GLN A 102 1.85 -6.36 13.67
N HIS A 103 1.39 -6.77 12.48
CA HIS A 103 0.04 -7.32 12.31
C HIS A 103 -0.01 -8.81 11.98
N ASN A 104 1.07 -9.38 11.45
CA ASN A 104 1.18 -10.77 11.02
C ASN A 104 -0.06 -11.24 10.22
N PRO A 105 -0.39 -10.58 9.09
CA PRO A 105 -1.57 -10.89 8.30
C PRO A 105 -1.49 -12.30 7.70
N THR A 106 -2.63 -12.82 7.25
CA THR A 106 -2.69 -14.16 6.66
C THR A 106 -2.05 -14.20 5.27
N TYR A 107 -2.16 -13.09 4.52
CA TYR A 107 -1.71 -12.95 3.14
C TYR A 107 -0.96 -11.65 2.88
#